data_AF-A0A3C1GWC9-F1
#
_entry.id   AF-A0A3C1GWC9-F1
#
_cell.length_a   1.000
_cell.length_b   1.000
_cell.length_c   1.000
_cell.angle_alpha   90.00
_cell.angle_beta   90.00
_cell.angle_gamma   90.00
#
_symmetry.space_group_name_H-M   'P 1'
#
loop_
_entity.id
_entity.type
_entity.pdbx_description
1 polymer ?
#
loop_
_entity_poly.entity_id
_entity_poly.type
_entity_poly.pdbx_seq_one_letter_code
_entity_poly.pdbx_strand_id
1 'polypeptide(L)'
;MDYFDEYVNVIGVGDGMLYFETWKNEAGSVNRMNPESGQRQLVFTSDLRNDHTVIFENNLITLKNNEDGSVNVYLSDLDGNNRLLIVE
;
A
#
# COMPACT_ATOMS: atom_id res chain seq x y z
N MET A 1 7.81 13.51 18.97
CA MET A 1 6.63 12.63 18.85
C MET A 1 7.14 11.43 18.12
N ASP A 2 7.43 10.35 18.83
CA ASP A 2 7.95 9.12 18.23
C ASP A 2 6.79 8.49 17.45
N TYR A 3 6.78 8.75 16.13
CA TYR A 3 5.91 8.04 15.21
C TYR A 3 6.29 6.56 15.29
N PHE A 4 5.31 5.68 15.38
CA PHE A 4 5.53 4.24 15.46
C PHE A 4 6.50 3.79 14.36
N ASP A 5 7.71 3.38 14.76
CA ASP A 5 8.77 2.96 13.84
C ASP A 5 8.34 1.78 12.96
N GLU A 6 7.35 1.01 13.43
CA GLU A 6 6.76 -0.09 12.69
C GLU A 6 5.26 -0.22 12.97
N TYR A 7 4.44 -0.37 11.92
CA TYR A 7 3.05 -0.80 12.07
C TYR A 7 2.58 -1.67 10.91
N VAL A 8 1.50 -2.42 11.16
CA VAL A 8 0.79 -3.22 10.18
C VAL A 8 -0.68 -2.87 10.27
N ASN A 9 -1.31 -2.59 9.15
CA ASN A 9 -2.74 -2.32 9.08
C ASN A 9 -3.38 -3.14 7.96
N VAL A 10 -4.41 -3.91 8.28
CA VAL A 10 -5.15 -4.71 7.29
C VAL A 10 -6.07 -3.78 6.54
N ILE A 11 -5.88 -3.69 5.23
CA ILE A 11 -6.59 -2.75 4.36
C ILE A 11 -7.75 -3.41 3.60
N GLY A 12 -7.73 -4.74 3.43
CA GLY A 12 -8.81 -5.43 2.73
C GLY A 12 -8.61 -6.93 2.51
N VAL A 13 -9.65 -7.55 1.94
CA VAL A 13 -9.64 -8.91 1.43
C VAL A 13 -10.17 -8.87 0.00
N GLY A 14 -9.40 -9.38 -0.94
CA GLY A 14 -9.77 -9.55 -2.36
C GLY A 14 -9.18 -10.87 -2.84
N ASP A 15 -9.60 -11.38 -4.01
CA ASP A 15 -8.99 -12.54 -4.70
C ASP A 15 -8.56 -13.78 -3.87
N GLY A 16 -9.14 -13.97 -2.67
CA GLY A 16 -8.71 -15.01 -1.71
C GLY A 16 -7.49 -14.65 -0.87
N MET A 17 -6.98 -13.42 -0.94
CA MET A 17 -5.80 -12.91 -0.24
C MET A 17 -6.17 -11.82 0.78
N LEU A 18 -5.37 -11.74 1.85
CA LEU A 18 -5.37 -10.63 2.80
C LEU A 18 -4.43 -9.52 2.33
N TYR A 19 -4.92 -8.29 2.24
CA TYR A 19 -4.11 -7.12 1.89
C TYR A 19 -3.84 -6.28 3.13
N PHE A 20 -2.58 -5.86 3.30
CA PHE A 20 -2.17 -5.04 4.42
C PHE A 20 -1.04 -4.09 4.04
N GLU A 21 -1.07 -2.91 4.63
CA GLU A 21 0.07 -2.00 4.61
C GLU A 21 1.00 -2.31 5.78
N THR A 22 2.30 -2.17 5.53
CA THR A 22 3.32 -2.21 6.57
C THR A 22 4.15 -0.96 6.47
N TRP A 23 4.48 -0.38 7.61
CA TRP A 23 5.45 0.70 7.70
C TRP A 23 6.62 0.24 8.54
N LYS A 24 7.82 0.62 8.10
CA LYS A 24 9.08 0.38 8.80
C LYS A 24 10.08 1.44 8.40
N ASN A 25 10.68 2.12 9.38
CA ASN A 25 11.73 3.12 9.15
C ASN A 25 11.32 4.19 8.13
N GLU A 26 10.13 4.77 8.29
CA GLU A 26 9.57 5.82 7.42
C GLU A 26 9.32 5.41 5.96
N ALA A 27 9.50 4.13 5.62
CA ALA A 27 9.04 3.56 4.36
C ALA A 27 7.84 2.68 4.64
N GLY A 28 6.92 2.58 3.69
CA GLY A 28 5.90 1.54 3.82
C GLY A 28 5.52 0.90 2.52
N SER A 29 4.83 -0.21 2.63
CA SER A 29 4.60 -1.14 1.54
C SER A 29 3.23 -1.76 1.67
N VAL A 30 2.59 -1.99 0.53
CA VAL A 30 1.39 -2.80 0.44
C VAL A 30 1.80 -4.22 0.10
N ASN A 31 1.25 -5.15 0.85
CA ASN A 31 1.52 -6.57 0.75
C ASN A 31 0.21 -7.33 0.67
N ARG A 32 0.28 -8.52 0.07
CA ARG A 32 -0.77 -9.51 0.16
C ARG A 32 -0.27 -10.79 0.80
N MET A 33 -1.16 -11.52 1.44
CA MET A 33 -0.86 -12.79 2.10
C MET A 33 -1.93 -13.82 1.76
N ASN A 34 -1.49 -15.01 1.38
CA ASN A 34 -2.38 -16.16 1.31
C ASN A 34 -2.75 -16.56 2.75
N PRO A 35 -4.04 -16.51 3.13
CA PRO A 35 -4.47 -16.77 4.51
C PRO A 35 -4.28 -18.23 4.94
N GLU A 36 -4.22 -19.17 3.99
CA GLU A 36 -4.07 -20.61 4.27
C GLU A 36 -2.61 -21.01 4.44
N SER A 37 -1.73 -20.55 3.54
CA SER A 37 -0.31 -20.90 3.55
C SER A 37 0.56 -19.93 4.35
N GLY A 38 0.04 -18.73 4.63
CA GLY A 38 0.79 -17.64 5.22
C GLY A 38 1.84 -17.01 4.30
N GLN A 39 1.87 -17.39 3.02
CA GLN A 39 2.82 -16.86 2.06
C GLN A 39 2.53 -15.38 1.79
N ARG A 40 3.52 -14.51 2.06
CA ARG A 40 3.49 -13.08 1.80
C ARG A 40 4.08 -12.74 0.44
N GLN A 41 3.48 -11.79 -0.25
CA GLN A 41 3.99 -11.20 -1.48
C GLN A 41 3.92 -9.67 -1.40
N LEU A 42 4.99 -9.02 -1.84
CA LEU A 42 5.03 -7.57 -2.01
C LEU A 42 4.20 -7.17 -3.23
N VAL A 43 3.32 -6.18 -3.07
CA VAL A 43 2.53 -5.58 -4.16
C VAL A 43 3.11 -4.22 -4.52
N PHE A 44 3.49 -3.42 -3.52
CA PHE A 44 3.96 -2.06 -3.70
C PHE A 44 4.92 -1.65 -2.59
N THR A 45 6.00 -0.93 -2.93
CA THR A 45 6.82 -0.16 -1.98
C THR A 45 6.64 1.32 -2.25
N SER A 46 6.40 2.09 -1.19
CA SER A 46 6.64 3.52 -1.15
C SER A 46 8.01 3.72 -0.52
N ASP A 47 8.90 4.37 -1.25
CA ASP A 47 10.23 4.73 -0.75
C ASP A 47 10.20 6.00 0.11
N LEU A 48 8.99 6.46 0.49
CA LEU A 48 8.76 7.84 0.86
C LEU A 48 8.41 8.03 2.31
N ARG A 49 9.27 8.85 2.91
CA ARG A 49 9.17 9.45 4.23
C ARG A 49 7.98 10.40 4.24
N ASN A 50 6.93 10.00 4.93
CA ASN A 50 5.74 10.78 5.30
C ASN A 50 4.55 10.68 4.33
N ASP A 51 3.42 10.27 4.91
CA ASP A 51 2.06 10.39 4.39
C ASP A 51 1.77 9.66 3.08
N HIS A 52 1.68 8.33 3.15
CA HIS A 52 0.87 7.59 2.19
C HIS A 52 -0.45 7.12 2.82
N THR A 53 -1.51 7.21 2.04
CA THR A 53 -2.81 6.61 2.38
C THR A 53 -3.08 5.52 1.36
N VAL A 54 -3.41 4.32 1.86
CA VAL A 54 -3.82 3.20 1.03
C VAL A 54 -5.32 2.99 1.18
N ILE A 55 -6.03 3.03 0.06
CA ILE A 55 -7.47 2.72 0.01
C ILE A 55 -7.64 1.46 -0.82
N PHE A 56 -8.35 0.48 -0.26
CA PHE A 56 -8.73 -0.75 -0.93
C PHE A 56 -10.23 -0.73 -1.21
N GLU A 57 -10.61 -0.59 -2.47
CA GLU A 57 -12.02 -0.64 -2.88
C GLU A 57 -12.14 -1.30 -4.25
N ASN A 58 -13.18 -2.13 -4.44
CA ASN A 58 -13.48 -2.77 -5.72
C ASN A 58 -12.28 -3.48 -6.38
N ASN A 59 -11.42 -4.12 -5.58
CA ASN A 59 -10.18 -4.78 -6.03
C ASN A 59 -9.15 -3.82 -6.65
N LEU A 60 -9.18 -2.56 -6.25
CA LEU A 60 -8.23 -1.55 -6.65
C LEU A 60 -7.55 -0.97 -5.41
N ILE A 61 -6.29 -0.60 -5.58
CA ILE A 61 -5.48 0.03 -4.56
C ILE A 61 -5.23 1.46 -5.00
N THR A 62 -5.73 2.42 -4.22
CA THR A 62 -5.44 3.85 -4.41
C THR A 62 -4.35 4.28 -3.45
N LEU A 63 -3.34 4.98 -3.96
CA LEU A 63 -2.18 5.44 -3.20
C LEU A 63 -2.07 6.95 -3.35
N LYS A 64 -2.07 7.67 -2.24
CA LYS A 64 -1.73 9.09 -2.20
C LYS A 64 -0.26 9.25 -1.82
N ASN A 65 0.52 10.01 -2.58
CA ASN A 65 1.94 10.24 -2.38
C ASN A 65 2.24 11.76 -2.31
N ASN A 66 3.08 12.19 -1.36
CA ASN A 66 3.57 13.56 -1.19
C ASN A 66 5.12 13.66 -1.31
N GLU A 67 5.68 13.31 -2.47
CA GLU A 67 7.13 13.14 -2.67
C GLU A 67 7.93 14.46 -2.65
N ASP A 68 7.28 15.57 -3.00
CA ASP A 68 7.86 16.91 -3.15
C ASP A 68 6.89 18.05 -2.73
N GLY A 69 5.79 17.69 -2.07
CA GLY A 69 4.67 18.59 -1.77
C GLY A 69 3.53 18.57 -2.81
N SER A 70 3.69 17.86 -3.93
CA SER A 70 2.61 17.50 -4.86
C SER A 70 1.92 16.20 -4.43
N VAL A 71 0.64 16.03 -4.78
CA VAL A 71 -0.18 14.88 -4.38
C VAL A 71 -0.34 13.96 -5.57
N ASN A 72 0.49 12.92 -5.66
CA ASN A 72 0.35 11.91 -6.69
C ASN A 72 -0.64 10.83 -6.26
N VAL A 73 -1.67 10.59 -7.08
CA VAL A 73 -2.66 9.53 -6.84
C VAL A 73 -2.48 8.41 -7.85
N TYR A 74 -2.14 7.21 -7.39
CA TYR A 74 -2.02 6.02 -8.24
C TYR A 74 -3.18 5.07 -8.02
N LEU A 75 -3.66 4.45 -9.10
CA LEU A 75 -4.56 3.31 -9.06
C LEU A 75 -3.84 2.08 -9.57
N SER A 76 -3.92 0.97 -8.83
CA SER A 76 -3.37 -0.32 -9.21
C SER A 76 -4.39 -1.43 -9.07
N ASP A 77 -4.26 -2.46 -9.90
CA ASP A 77 -4.85 -3.76 -9.62
C ASP A 77 -4.19 -4.43 -8.40
N LEU A 78 -4.79 -5.54 -7.97
CA LEU A 78 -4.35 -6.34 -6.83
C LEU A 78 -2.97 -6.98 -6.98
N ASP A 79 -2.50 -7.15 -8.21
CA ASP A 79 -1.18 -7.70 -8.49
C ASP A 79 -0.08 -6.63 -8.50
N GLY A 80 -0.43 -5.34 -8.44
CA GLY A 80 0.52 -4.23 -8.43
C GLY A 80 1.01 -3.80 -9.82
N ASN A 81 0.43 -4.37 -10.89
CA ASN A 81 0.99 -4.36 -12.24
C ASN A 81 0.44 -3.24 -13.13
N ASN A 82 -0.83 -2.84 -12.95
CA ASN A 82 -1.47 -1.85 -13.80
C ASN A 82 -1.63 -0.50 -13.09
N ARG A 83 -0.52 0.25 -13.02
CA ARG A 83 -0.46 1.54 -12.34
C ARG A 83 -0.87 2.68 -13.26
N LEU A 84 -1.90 3.43 -12.88
CA LEU A 84 -2.31 4.66 -13.53
C LEU A 84 -2.12 5.84 -12.58
N LEU A 85 -1.35 6.85 -13.00
CA LEU A 85 -1.35 8.15 -12.34
C LEU A 85 -2.66 8.87 -12.70
N ILE A 86 -3.44 9.23 -11.68
CA ILE A 86 -4.74 9.88 -11.83
C ILE A 86 -4.62 11.40 -11.63
N VAL A 87 -3.77 11.85 -10.70
CA VAL A 87 -3.57 13.26 -10.35
C VAL A 87 -2.10 13.49 -9.99
N GLU A 88 -1.56 14.65 -10.37
CA GLU A 88 -0.25 15.23 -9.98
C GLU A 88 -0.48 16.55 -9.23
#